data_AF-A0A1M7G3Z6-F1
#
_entry.id   AF-A0A1M7G3Z6-F1
#
_cell.length_a   1.000
_cell.length_b   1.000
_cell.length_c   1.000
_cell.angle_alpha   90.00
_cell.angle_beta   90.00
_cell.angle_gamma   90.00
#
_symmetry.space_group_name_H-M   'P 1'
#
loop_
_entity.id
_entity.type
_entity.pdbx_description
1 polymer ?
#
loop_
_entity_poly.entity_id
_entity_poly.type
_entity_poly.pdbx_seq_one_letter_code
_entity_poly.pdbx_strand_id
1 'polypeptide(L)'
;MKRKVLAFLLCASITTSALAFPEWHFDGFPPIPSPGDTISLRDCYGYEGYVGYAMNSTNPSLYYFCNGITLTVYPQACPNDLVFNPLEQTCSSNRSFLDTYYPGFSW
;
A
#
# COMPACT_ATOMS: atom_id res chain seq x y z
N MET A 1 -35.95 -6.00 62.98
CA MET A 1 -36.71 -6.63 61.87
C MET A 1 -35.80 -6.64 60.64
N LYS A 2 -35.36 -7.82 60.16
CA LYS A 2 -35.64 -8.41 58.81
C LYS A 2 -35.29 -7.46 57.63
N ARG A 3 -34.44 -7.71 56.62
CA ARG A 3 -33.81 -8.88 55.93
C ARG A 3 -32.57 -8.36 55.15
N LYS A 4 -31.44 -9.08 55.06
CA LYS A 4 -30.89 -9.80 53.86
C LYS A 4 -31.24 -9.11 52.52
N VAL A 5 -30.30 -8.80 51.61
CA VAL A 5 -29.74 -9.75 50.63
C VAL A 5 -28.41 -9.20 50.06
N LEU A 6 -27.40 -10.08 50.02
CA LEU A 6 -26.17 -10.00 49.22
C LEU A 6 -26.55 -10.14 47.73
N ALA A 7 -26.06 -9.28 46.85
CA ALA A 7 -26.04 -9.53 45.41
C ALA A 7 -24.63 -9.28 44.87
N PHE A 8 -23.83 -10.34 44.92
CA PHE A 8 -22.82 -10.67 43.91
C PHE A 8 -23.49 -10.79 42.54
N LEU A 9 -22.67 -10.69 41.47
CA LEU A 9 -22.96 -10.89 40.03
C LEU A 9 -23.13 -9.55 39.29
N LEU A 10 -22.42 -9.21 38.22
CA LEU A 10 -21.55 -10.00 37.34
C LEU A 10 -20.68 -9.02 36.53
N CYS A 11 -19.48 -9.48 36.19
CA CYS A 11 -18.66 -8.94 35.13
C CYS A 11 -19.48 -8.64 33.87
N ALA A 12 -19.50 -7.38 33.46
CA ALA A 12 -19.55 -7.04 32.05
C ALA A 12 -18.31 -6.18 31.77
N SER A 13 -17.14 -6.82 31.95
CA SER A 13 -15.89 -6.31 31.38
C SER A 13 -16.12 -6.10 29.90
N ILE A 14 -15.89 -4.86 29.50
CA ILE A 14 -16.04 -4.30 28.18
C ILE A 14 -15.21 -5.13 27.20
N THR A 15 -15.85 -6.01 26.45
CA THR A 15 -15.29 -6.48 25.18
C THR A 15 -15.82 -5.56 24.10
N THR A 16 -15.25 -4.36 24.01
CA THR A 16 -15.11 -3.70 22.71
C THR A 16 -14.31 -4.68 21.86
N SER A 17 -15.01 -5.47 21.07
CA SER A 17 -14.44 -6.17 19.93
C SER A 17 -13.99 -5.09 18.94
N ALA A 18 -12.87 -4.44 19.23
CA ALA A 18 -12.08 -3.84 18.19
C ALA A 18 -11.72 -5.01 17.28
N LEU A 19 -12.40 -5.08 16.13
CA LEU A 19 -11.87 -5.81 14.99
C LEU A 19 -10.44 -5.29 14.85
N ALA A 20 -9.48 -6.12 15.22
CA ALA A 20 -8.08 -5.89 14.95
C ALA A 20 -7.95 -5.97 13.43
N PHE A 21 -8.32 -4.89 12.74
CA PHE A 21 -7.70 -4.57 11.48
C PHE A 21 -6.21 -4.48 11.82
N PRO A 22 -5.34 -5.23 11.13
CA PRO A 22 -3.90 -5.03 11.33
C PRO A 22 -3.66 -3.54 11.16
N GLU A 23 -3.14 -2.92 12.21
CA GLU A 23 -2.78 -1.52 12.22
C GLU A 23 -1.66 -1.39 11.18
N TRP A 24 -2.04 -1.00 9.96
CA TRP A 24 -1.10 -0.70 8.89
C TRP A 24 -0.43 0.61 9.29
N HIS A 25 0.58 0.48 10.14
CA HIS A 25 1.46 1.57 10.52
C HIS A 25 2.23 1.97 9.25
N PHE A 26 1.75 3.01 8.57
CA PHE A 26 2.36 3.59 7.37
C PHE A 26 3.53 4.50 7.78
N ASP A 27 4.57 3.92 8.36
CA ASP A 27 5.85 4.60 8.50
C ASP A 27 6.66 4.40 7.21
N GLY A 28 6.54 5.38 6.32
CA GLY A 28 7.42 5.50 5.17
C GLY A 28 6.90 4.86 3.88
N PHE A 29 7.32 5.46 2.78
CA PHE A 29 7.12 4.91 1.43
C PHE A 29 7.54 3.43 1.39
N PRO A 30 6.75 2.54 0.75
CA PRO A 30 7.15 1.15 0.61
C PRO A 30 8.51 1.06 -0.11
N PRO A 31 9.36 0.10 0.26
CA PRO A 31 10.66 -0.07 -0.37
C PRO A 31 10.49 -0.25 -1.88
N ILE A 32 11.40 0.33 -2.66
CA ILE A 32 11.48 0.09 -4.10
C ILE A 32 11.74 -1.42 -4.28
N PRO A 33 10.85 -2.16 -4.97
CA PRO A 33 11.08 -3.59 -5.22
C PRO A 33 12.38 -3.74 -6.02
N SER A 34 13.23 -4.72 -5.67
CA SER A 34 14.50 -4.89 -6.36
C SER A 34 14.28 -5.49 -7.76
N PRO A 35 15.21 -5.27 -8.71
CA PRO A 35 15.14 -5.90 -10.02
C PRO A 35 15.05 -7.43 -9.92
N GLY A 36 13.90 -8.00 -10.31
CA GLY A 36 13.65 -9.44 -10.27
C GLY A 36 12.74 -9.93 -9.13
N ASP A 37 12.32 -9.05 -8.22
CA ASP A 37 11.33 -9.38 -7.20
C ASP A 37 9.92 -9.54 -7.81
N THR A 38 9.15 -10.48 -7.25
CA THR A 38 7.73 -10.64 -7.61
C THR A 38 6.94 -9.54 -6.89
N ILE A 39 6.42 -8.56 -7.63
CA ILE A 39 5.62 -7.47 -7.07
C ILE A 39 4.40 -8.02 -6.32
N SER A 40 4.28 -7.66 -5.05
CA SER A 40 3.15 -7.98 -4.17
C SER A 40 2.26 -6.75 -3.95
N LEU A 41 1.05 -6.96 -3.46
CA LEU A 41 0.14 -5.87 -3.05
C LEU A 41 0.74 -4.92 -2.01
N ARG A 42 1.74 -5.39 -1.25
CA ARG A 42 2.45 -4.57 -0.26
C ARG A 42 3.39 -3.54 -0.89
N ASP A 43 3.81 -3.76 -2.13
CA ASP A 43 4.73 -2.89 -2.86
C ASP A 43 3.98 -1.75 -3.59
N CYS A 44 2.65 -1.76 -3.51
CA CYS A 44 1.78 -0.79 -4.18
C CYS A 44 1.57 0.46 -3.33
N TYR A 45 1.87 1.61 -3.91
CA TYR A 45 1.62 2.94 -3.36
C TYR A 45 0.13 3.29 -3.44
N GLY A 46 -0.41 3.94 -2.40
CA GLY A 46 -1.80 4.43 -2.36
C GLY A 46 -2.80 3.53 -1.63
N TYR A 47 -2.39 2.87 -0.55
CA TYR A 47 -3.25 1.93 0.17
C TYR A 47 -4.30 2.63 1.05
N GLU A 48 -5.36 3.15 0.42
CA GLU A 48 -6.68 3.29 1.05
C GLU A 48 -7.59 2.11 0.64
N GLY A 49 -7.00 0.92 0.44
CA GLY A 49 -7.72 -0.35 0.36
C GLY A 49 -8.33 -0.75 -0.99
N TYR A 50 -8.35 0.12 -2.01
CA TYR A 50 -9.05 -0.17 -3.28
C TYR A 50 -8.14 -0.25 -4.51
N VAL A 51 -7.30 0.75 -4.75
CA VAL A 51 -6.40 0.80 -5.91
C VAL A 51 -5.05 1.39 -5.51
N GLY A 52 -3.99 0.93 -6.15
CA GLY A 52 -2.65 1.47 -5.95
C GLY A 52 -1.77 1.25 -7.17
N TYR A 53 -0.56 1.80 -7.12
CA TYR A 53 0.39 1.72 -8.21
C TYR A 53 1.77 1.37 -7.69
N ALA A 54 2.55 0.58 -8.41
CA ALA A 54 3.95 0.34 -8.10
C ALA A 54 4.83 0.65 -9.31
N MET A 55 6.00 1.22 -9.06
CA MET A 55 6.99 1.43 -10.11
C MET A 55 7.70 0.12 -10.47
N ASN A 56 8.10 -0.03 -11.73
CA ASN A 56 8.99 -1.11 -12.13
C ASN A 56 10.45 -0.66 -12.01
N SER A 57 11.23 -1.27 -11.12
CA SER A 57 12.62 -0.87 -10.84
C SER A 57 13.56 -0.96 -12.05
N THR A 58 13.23 -1.77 -13.04
CA THR A 58 14.10 -2.11 -14.18
C THR A 58 13.69 -1.41 -15.46
N ASN A 59 12.46 -0.91 -15.55
CA ASN A 59 11.98 -0.20 -16.72
C ASN A 59 11.05 0.95 -16.30
N PRO A 60 11.49 2.21 -16.36
CA PRO A 60 10.69 3.37 -15.97
C PRO A 60 9.45 3.59 -16.84
N SER A 61 9.42 3.02 -18.06
CA SER A 61 8.24 3.04 -18.92
C SER A 61 7.19 1.99 -18.53
N LEU A 62 7.50 1.11 -17.58
CA LEU A 62 6.56 0.13 -17.04
C LEU A 62 6.19 0.46 -15.60
N TYR A 63 4.97 0.11 -15.24
CA TYR A 63 4.48 0.21 -13.88
C TYR A 63 3.48 -0.91 -13.61
N TYR A 64 3.00 -1.00 -12.38
CA TYR A 64 1.99 -1.97 -11.99
C TYR A 64 0.78 -1.24 -11.45
N PHE A 65 -0.40 -1.66 -11.91
CA PHE A 65 -1.67 -1.31 -11.30
C PHE A 65 -2.05 -2.41 -10.31
N CYS A 66 -2.39 -2.03 -9.09
CA CYS A 66 -2.74 -2.94 -8.02
C CYS A 66 -4.21 -2.76 -7.66
N ASN A 67 -4.97 -3.85 -7.70
CA ASN A 67 -6.35 -3.90 -7.24
C ASN A 67 -6.40 -4.55 -5.86
N GLY A 68 -6.67 -3.72 -4.83
CA GLY A 68 -6.77 -4.17 -3.44
C GLY A 68 -7.99 -5.04 -3.17
N ILE A 69 -9.04 -4.94 -3.98
CA ILE A 69 -10.27 -5.74 -3.85
C ILE A 69 -10.04 -7.17 -4.36
N THR A 70 -9.46 -7.29 -5.56
CA THR A 70 -9.23 -8.60 -6.20
C THR A 70 -7.89 -9.21 -5.82
N LEU A 71 -7.08 -8.50 -5.02
CA LEU A 71 -5.72 -8.88 -4.65
C LEU A 71 -4.87 -9.23 -5.88
N THR A 72 -5.00 -8.42 -6.94
CA THR A 72 -4.34 -8.67 -8.22
C THR A 72 -3.44 -7.52 -8.61
N VAL A 73 -2.28 -7.85 -9.19
CA VAL A 73 -1.32 -6.90 -9.73
C VAL A 73 -1.28 -7.06 -11.25
N TYR A 74 -1.41 -5.96 -11.97
CA TYR A 74 -1.45 -5.93 -13.43
C TYR A 74 -0.29 -5.09 -13.97
N PRO A 75 0.57 -5.65 -14.83
CA PRO A 75 1.59 -4.85 -15.50
C PRO A 75 0.94 -3.86 -16.46
N GLN A 76 1.47 -2.66 -16.48
CA GLN A 76 1.05 -1.55 -17.32
C GLN A 76 2.27 -0.90 -17.98
N ALA A 77 2.03 -0.24 -19.10
CA ALA A 77 3.04 0.51 -19.83
C ALA A 77 2.60 1.97 -19.98
N CYS A 78 3.55 2.88 -19.85
CA CYS A 78 3.32 4.27 -20.16
C CYS A 78 3.29 4.49 -21.68
N PRO A 79 2.37 5.32 -22.20
CA PRO A 79 2.30 5.64 -23.62
C PRO A 79 3.45 6.58 -24.02
N ASN A 80 3.79 6.63 -25.32
CA ASN A 80 4.61 7.67 -25.95
C ASN A 80 5.95 7.99 -25.24
N ASP A 81 6.72 6.96 -24.87
CA ASP A 81 8.03 7.10 -24.19
C ASP A 81 8.01 7.93 -22.89
N LEU A 82 6.81 8.07 -22.31
CA LEU A 82 6.62 8.62 -20.98
C LEU A 82 7.09 7.63 -19.93
N VAL A 83 7.38 8.17 -18.74
CA VAL A 83 7.85 7.41 -17.59
C VAL A 83 6.84 7.50 -16.47
N PHE A 84 6.66 6.42 -15.72
CA PHE A 84 5.79 6.44 -14.56
C PHE A 84 6.36 7.32 -13.43
N ASN A 85 5.59 8.32 -13.02
CA ASN A 85 5.87 9.18 -11.89
C ASN A 85 5.16 8.62 -10.64
N PRO A 86 5.89 8.02 -9.67
CA PRO A 86 5.27 7.46 -8.47
C PRO A 86 4.69 8.53 -7.53
N LEU A 87 5.15 9.80 -7.62
CA LEU A 87 4.62 10.90 -6.81
C LEU A 87 3.24 11.35 -7.27
N GLU A 88 3.02 11.38 -8.58
CA GLU A 88 1.76 11.80 -9.21
C GLU A 88 0.88 10.62 -9.64
N GLN A 89 1.38 9.39 -9.49
CA GLN A 89 0.74 8.14 -9.92
C GLN A 89 0.29 8.17 -11.38
N THR A 90 1.11 8.76 -12.26
CA THR A 90 0.77 8.97 -13.67
C THR A 90 2.01 8.87 -14.56
N CYS A 91 1.80 8.69 -15.86
CA CYS A 91 2.87 8.74 -16.84
C CYS A 91 3.19 10.20 -17.18
N SER A 92 4.44 10.60 -16.98
CA SER A 92 4.89 11.98 -17.13
C SER A 92 6.10 12.09 -18.05
N SER A 93 6.17 13.21 -18.77
CA SER A 93 7.35 13.62 -19.51
C SER A 93 8.34 14.39 -18.62
N ASN A 94 7.89 14.86 -17.47
CA ASN A 94 8.77 15.46 -16.48
C ASN A 94 9.62 14.36 -15.86
N ARG A 95 10.94 14.51 -15.98
CA ARG A 95 11.93 13.50 -15.63
C ARG A 95 12.69 13.83 -14.34
N SER A 96 12.30 14.90 -13.64
CA SER A 96 13.03 15.43 -12.47
C SER A 96 13.07 14.47 -11.27
N PHE A 97 12.14 13.51 -11.19
CA PHE A 97 12.07 12.54 -10.11
C PHE A 97 12.96 11.31 -10.37
N LEU A 98 13.46 11.12 -11.59
CA LEU A 98 14.04 9.86 -12.03
C LEU A 98 15.30 9.46 -11.27
N ASP A 99 16.19 10.40 -10.97
CA ASP A 99 17.41 10.07 -10.21
C ASP A 99 17.10 9.60 -8.78
N THR A 100 15.96 10.00 -8.24
CA THR A 100 15.51 9.61 -6.90
C THR A 100 14.84 8.23 -6.90
N TYR A 101 14.00 7.95 -7.90
CA TYR A 101 13.16 6.74 -7.93
C TYR A 101 13.70 5.62 -8.85
N TYR A 102 14.61 5.95 -9.76
CA TYR A 102 15.24 5.04 -10.71
C TYR A 102 16.77 5.24 -10.73
N PRO A 103 17.44 5.10 -9.56
CA PRO A 103 18.87 5.33 -9.49
C PRO A 103 19.64 4.36 -10.39
N GLY A 104 20.53 4.91 -11.22
CA GLY A 104 21.41 4.11 -12.09
C GLY A 104 20.79 3.66 -13.42
N PHE A 105 19.62 4.18 -13.80
CA PHE A 105 19.07 3.94 -15.13
C PHE A 105 19.83 4.75 -16.20
N SER A 106 20.34 4.08 -17.23
CA SER A 106 21.04 4.72 -18.35
C SER A 106 20.03 5.22 -19.39
N TRP A 107 19.79 6.53 -19.41
CA TRP A 107 18.90 7.21 -20.36
C TRP A 107 19.36 7.13 -21.82
#